data_AF-A0A7S4JPP2-F1
#
_entry.id   AF-A0A7S4JPP2-F1
#
_cell.length_a   1.000
_cell.length_b   1.000
_cell.length_c   1.000
_cell.angle_alpha   90.00
_cell.angle_beta   90.00
_cell.angle_gamma   90.00
#
_symmetry.space_group_name_H-M   'P 1'
#
loop_
_entity.id
_entity.type
_entity.pdbx_description
1 polymer ?
#
loop_
_entity_poly.entity_id
_entity_poly.type
_entity_poly.pdbx_seq_one_letter_code
_entity_poly.pdbx_strand_id
1 'polypeptide(L)'
;RLEVVWRLGGLYIDIDFECLKSFDVLHDHLDFYAGLSNVGAMEISNGIFAARKKHPILKKLLMDQDKKLPAIGAAARLNWVGMPTITASGPGRFTRVFARAMREIEAKHSQSEEEGDEDYGFVAVLPIDFFFALPNSVISADLSTRKRMTEEALKPCSFAIHHWAGSWLKVQYGLPAWSSEKDEREEEL
;
A
#
# COMPACT_ATOMS: atom_id res chain seq x y z
N ARG A 1 0.85 2.78 11.55
CA ARG A 1 -0.22 2.96 10.54
C ARG A 1 -1.52 2.24 10.89
N LEU A 2 -1.56 0.90 10.87
CA LEU A 2 -2.81 0.13 11.07
C LEU A 2 -3.54 0.48 12.37
N GLU A 3 -2.83 0.57 13.50
CA GLU A 3 -3.43 0.87 14.80
C GLU A 3 -4.07 2.26 14.84
N VAL A 4 -3.43 3.25 14.22
CA VAL A 4 -3.94 4.63 14.18
C VAL A 4 -5.25 4.68 13.42
N VAL A 5 -5.29 4.11 12.20
CA VAL A 5 -6.53 4.05 11.40
C VAL A 5 -7.59 3.20 12.10
N TRP A 6 -7.22 2.10 12.77
CA TRP A 6 -8.19 1.32 13.52
C TRP A 6 -8.79 2.09 14.71
N ARG A 7 -7.99 2.89 15.43
CA ARG A 7 -8.47 3.66 16.59
C ARG A 7 -9.26 4.91 16.20
N LEU A 8 -8.86 5.59 15.12
CA LEU A 8 -9.37 6.91 14.76
C LEU A 8 -10.26 6.90 13.51
N GLY A 9 -10.14 5.89 12.65
CA GLY A 9 -10.68 5.91 11.29
C GLY A 9 -9.86 6.80 10.37
N GLY A 10 -10.33 6.94 9.13
CA GLY A 10 -9.76 7.85 8.13
C GLY A 10 -8.78 7.17 7.18
N LEU A 11 -7.96 7.99 6.52
CA LEU A 11 -7.03 7.62 5.47
C LEU A 11 -5.60 7.55 6.00
N TYR A 12 -4.91 6.46 5.67
CA TYR A 12 -3.45 6.37 5.74
C TYR A 12 -2.86 6.49 4.33
N ILE A 13 -1.76 7.23 4.22
CA ILE A 13 -1.00 7.38 2.98
C ILE A 13 0.51 7.49 3.30
N ASP A 14 1.35 6.84 2.50
CA ASP A 14 2.80 7.00 2.57
C ASP A 14 3.20 8.42 2.11
N ILE A 15 4.33 8.92 2.59
CA ILE A 15 4.77 10.31 2.39
C ILE A 15 5.19 10.63 0.94
N ASP A 16 5.46 9.61 0.14
CA ASP A 16 5.84 9.72 -1.26
C ASP A 16 4.64 9.53 -2.20
N PHE A 17 3.42 9.73 -1.69
CA PHE A 17 2.25 9.93 -2.52
C PHE A 17 1.99 11.40 -2.81
N GLU A 18 1.56 11.66 -4.03
CA GLU A 18 0.93 12.92 -4.41
C GLU A 18 -0.59 12.71 -4.52
N CYS A 19 -1.37 13.46 -3.72
CA CYS A 19 -2.82 13.44 -3.76
C CYS A 19 -3.34 14.38 -4.85
N LEU A 20 -4.09 13.83 -5.80
CA LEU A 20 -4.58 14.57 -6.97
C LEU A 20 -5.97 15.17 -6.76
N LYS A 21 -6.77 14.61 -5.84
CA LYS A 21 -8.10 15.11 -5.50
C LYS A 21 -8.53 14.67 -4.09
N SER A 22 -9.65 15.21 -3.62
CA SER A 22 -10.24 14.81 -2.34
C SER A 22 -10.67 13.34 -2.35
N PHE A 23 -10.55 12.69 -1.19
CA PHE A 23 -11.00 11.31 -0.93
C PHE A 23 -12.41 11.23 -0.34
N ASP A 24 -13.08 12.37 -0.11
CA ASP A 24 -14.38 12.42 0.58
C ASP A 24 -15.43 11.52 -0.07
N VAL A 25 -15.53 11.52 -1.40
CA VAL A 25 -16.45 10.64 -2.13
C VAL A 25 -16.20 9.15 -1.85
N LEU A 26 -14.95 8.75 -1.57
CA LEU A 26 -14.65 7.37 -1.19
C LEU A 26 -15.03 7.13 0.28
N HIS A 27 -14.79 8.10 1.17
CA HIS A 27 -15.18 8.00 2.59
C HIS A 27 -16.69 7.95 2.80
N ASP A 28 -17.46 8.64 1.94
CA ASP A 28 -18.93 8.68 2.04
C ASP A 28 -19.60 7.37 1.60
N HIS A 29 -18.90 6.54 0.83
CA HIS A 29 -19.44 5.33 0.23
C HIS A 29 -18.79 4.03 0.69
N LEU A 30 -17.62 4.09 1.32
CA LEU A 30 -16.82 2.92 1.65
C LEU A 30 -16.37 2.95 3.13
N ASP A 31 -16.65 1.87 3.84
CA ASP A 31 -16.20 1.63 5.21
C ASP A 31 -14.75 1.15 5.27
N PHE A 32 -14.25 0.60 4.17
CA PHE A 32 -12.85 0.25 3.96
C PHE A 32 -12.49 0.31 2.49
N TYR A 33 -11.31 0.87 2.18
CA TYR A 33 -10.72 0.72 0.86
C TYR A 33 -9.19 0.65 0.88
N ALA A 34 -8.65 -0.07 -0.09
CA ALA A 34 -7.23 -0.13 -0.42
C ALA A 34 -7.06 -0.25 -1.95
N GLY A 35 -5.83 -0.14 -2.47
CA GLY A 35 -5.57 -0.26 -3.92
C GLY A 35 -4.82 -1.52 -4.30
N LEU A 36 -5.07 -2.02 -5.51
CA LEU A 36 -4.16 -2.95 -6.18
C LEU A 36 -2.84 -2.26 -6.54
N SER A 37 -1.73 -2.90 -6.21
CA SER A 37 -0.37 -2.44 -6.52
C SER A 37 0.03 -2.80 -7.95
N ASN A 38 0.80 -1.93 -8.61
CA ASN A 38 1.44 -2.20 -9.90
C ASN A 38 2.90 -2.62 -9.73
N VAL A 39 3.11 -3.82 -9.17
CA VAL A 39 4.44 -4.32 -8.77
C VAL A 39 4.85 -5.63 -9.45
N GLY A 40 4.12 -6.03 -10.50
CA GLY A 40 4.35 -7.30 -11.21
C GLY A 40 3.80 -8.55 -10.50
N ALA A 41 3.01 -8.37 -9.43
CA ALA A 41 2.29 -9.42 -8.73
C ALA A 41 0.91 -8.92 -8.31
N MET A 42 -0.06 -9.84 -8.13
CA MET A 42 -1.36 -9.49 -7.56
C MET A 42 -1.18 -9.18 -6.07
N GLU A 43 -1.28 -7.91 -5.72
CA GLU A 43 -1.02 -7.44 -4.37
C GLU A 43 -1.93 -6.26 -4.03
N ILE A 44 -2.49 -6.28 -2.83
CA ILE A 44 -3.17 -5.12 -2.22
C ILE A 44 -2.11 -4.35 -1.44
N SER A 45 -1.91 -3.09 -1.81
CA SER A 45 -0.94 -2.23 -1.16
C SER A 45 -1.37 -1.84 0.25
N ASN A 46 -0.39 -1.66 1.12
CA ASN A 46 -0.57 -1.03 2.43
C ASN A 46 0.05 0.39 2.50
N GLY A 47 0.47 0.94 1.35
CA GLY A 47 0.99 2.31 1.23
C GLY A 47 -0.12 3.38 1.18
N ILE A 48 -1.34 2.98 0.81
CA ILE A 48 -2.54 3.81 0.93
C ILE A 48 -3.75 2.92 1.23
N PHE A 49 -4.50 3.26 2.26
CA PHE A 49 -5.75 2.60 2.62
C PHE A 49 -6.55 3.46 3.58
N ALA A 50 -7.86 3.31 3.60
CA ALA A 50 -8.72 3.93 4.58
C ALA A 50 -9.65 2.91 5.21
N ALA A 51 -10.12 3.23 6.42
CA ALA A 51 -11.19 2.51 7.04
C ALA A 51 -11.94 3.40 8.03
N ARG A 52 -13.21 3.08 8.30
CA ARG A 52 -13.89 3.63 9.48
C ARG A 52 -13.22 3.15 10.76
N LYS A 53 -13.48 3.88 11.84
CA LYS A 53 -13.01 3.53 13.18
C LYS A 53 -13.45 2.11 13.56
N LYS A 54 -12.53 1.35 14.14
CA LYS A 54 -12.68 -0.04 14.60
C LYS A 54 -13.03 -1.08 13.52
N HIS A 55 -12.76 -0.81 12.25
CA HIS A 55 -13.08 -1.73 11.16
C HIS A 55 -12.52 -3.16 11.37
N PRO A 56 -13.32 -4.24 11.19
CA PRO A 56 -12.89 -5.62 11.48
C PRO A 56 -11.65 -6.08 10.71
N ILE A 57 -11.52 -5.70 9.43
CA ILE A 57 -10.32 -6.04 8.63
C ILE A 57 -9.03 -5.51 9.28
N LEU A 58 -9.05 -4.29 9.82
CA LEU A 58 -7.87 -3.73 10.49
C LEU A 58 -7.59 -4.42 11.82
N LYS A 59 -8.64 -4.81 12.57
CA LYS A 59 -8.48 -5.63 13.79
C LYS A 59 -7.80 -6.96 13.47
N LYS A 60 -8.23 -7.66 12.41
CA LYS A 60 -7.59 -8.89 11.94
C LYS A 60 -6.15 -8.65 11.52
N LEU A 61 -5.86 -7.58 10.78
CA LEU A 61 -4.49 -7.19 10.42
C LEU A 61 -3.60 -6.85 11.63
N LEU A 62 -4.17 -6.35 12.72
CA LEU A 62 -3.42 -6.08 13.96
C LEU A 62 -3.18 -7.35 14.77
N MET A 63 -4.16 -8.25 14.81
CA MET A 63 -4.12 -9.49 15.59
C MET A 63 -3.45 -10.66 14.87
N ASP A 64 -3.28 -10.59 13.54
CA ASP A 64 -2.69 -11.66 12.76
C ASP A 64 -1.23 -11.93 13.19
N GLN A 65 -1.00 -13.13 13.73
CA GLN A 65 0.31 -13.59 14.18
C GLN A 65 1.01 -14.47 13.12
N ASP A 66 0.45 -14.57 11.92
CA ASP A 66 0.94 -15.46 10.88
C ASP A 66 2.26 -14.94 10.27
N LYS A 67 3.36 -15.31 10.93
CA LYS A 67 4.74 -15.03 10.50
C LYS A 67 5.19 -15.91 9.35
N LYS A 68 4.33 -16.80 8.80
CA LYS A 68 4.73 -17.68 7.69
C LYS A 68 5.04 -16.82 6.48
N LEU A 69 6.34 -16.70 6.19
CA LEU A 69 6.80 -16.26 4.88
C LEU A 69 6.19 -17.21 3.84
N PRO A 70 5.55 -16.72 2.77
CA PRO A 70 5.28 -17.59 1.64
C PRO A 70 6.60 -18.23 1.19
N ALA A 71 6.55 -19.46 0.68
CA ALA A 71 7.71 -20.09 0.08
C ALA A 71 8.07 -19.33 -1.20
N ILE A 72 8.82 -18.23 -1.07
CA ILE A 72 9.27 -17.42 -2.20
C ILE A 72 10.53 -18.07 -2.77
N GLY A 73 10.54 -18.30 -4.08
CA GLY A 73 11.70 -18.82 -4.80
C GLY A 73 12.93 -17.92 -4.61
N ALA A 74 14.13 -18.49 -4.71
CA ALA A 74 15.39 -17.80 -4.41
C ALA A 74 15.57 -16.45 -5.11
N ALA A 75 15.05 -16.28 -6.33
CA ALA A 75 15.08 -15.02 -7.08
C ALA A 75 14.26 -13.88 -6.44
N ALA A 76 13.18 -14.19 -5.73
CA ALA A 76 12.37 -13.20 -5.03
C ALA A 76 12.95 -12.81 -3.67
N ARG A 77 13.86 -13.64 -3.10
CA ARG A 77 14.64 -13.29 -1.90
C ARG A 77 15.74 -12.26 -2.17
N LEU A 78 16.14 -12.13 -3.44
CA LEU A 78 17.13 -11.15 -3.91
C LEU A 78 16.50 -9.77 -4.21
N ASN A 79 15.17 -9.67 -4.27
CA ASN A 79 14.44 -8.42 -4.40
C ASN A 79 13.79 -8.03 -3.06
N TRP A 80 13.58 -6.73 -2.81
CA TRP A 80 12.96 -6.14 -1.60
C TRP A 80 11.71 -6.84 -1.05
N VAL A 81 10.97 -7.58 -1.87
CA VAL A 81 9.85 -8.45 -1.48
C VAL A 81 10.25 -9.46 -0.40
N GLY A 82 11.52 -9.89 -0.36
CA GLY A 82 12.08 -10.81 0.62
C GLY A 82 12.57 -10.18 1.93
N MET A 83 12.46 -8.86 2.13
CA MET A 83 12.90 -8.24 3.39
C MET A 83 12.02 -8.71 4.57
N PRO A 84 12.61 -9.06 5.74
CA PRO A 84 11.84 -9.53 6.89
C PRO A 84 10.72 -8.57 7.32
N THR A 85 10.97 -7.26 7.30
CA THR A 85 9.97 -6.23 7.64
C THR A 85 8.81 -6.17 6.65
N ILE A 86 9.12 -6.23 5.35
CA ILE A 86 8.11 -6.24 4.27
C ILE A 86 7.32 -7.54 4.32
N THR A 87 7.95 -8.66 4.66
CA THR A 87 7.20 -9.91 4.76
C THR A 87 6.31 -9.97 6.01
N ALA A 88 6.77 -9.39 7.12
CA ALA A 88 6.06 -9.40 8.39
C ALA A 88 4.93 -8.35 8.48
N SER A 89 5.01 -7.24 7.76
CA SER A 89 4.05 -6.12 7.89
C SER A 89 3.69 -5.43 6.58
N GLY A 90 4.28 -5.88 5.47
CA GLY A 90 4.12 -5.31 4.14
C GLY A 90 2.89 -5.82 3.38
N PRO A 91 2.81 -5.46 2.10
CA PRO A 91 1.59 -5.62 1.30
C PRO A 91 1.25 -7.09 1.01
N GLY A 92 2.25 -8.00 0.97
CA GLY A 92 1.98 -9.44 0.90
C GLY A 92 1.19 -9.99 2.11
N ARG A 93 1.53 -9.57 3.34
CA ARG A 93 0.73 -9.94 4.53
C ARG A 93 -0.64 -9.29 4.49
N PHE A 94 -0.68 -8.01 4.12
CA PHE A 94 -1.93 -7.26 3.98
C PHE A 94 -2.92 -7.99 3.05
N THR A 95 -2.45 -8.40 1.88
CA THR A 95 -3.20 -9.15 0.87
C THR A 95 -3.75 -10.47 1.42
N ARG A 96 -2.92 -11.28 2.11
CA ARG A 96 -3.36 -12.58 2.64
C ARG A 96 -4.42 -12.44 3.74
N VAL A 97 -4.22 -11.51 4.67
CA VAL A 97 -5.18 -11.27 5.75
C VAL A 97 -6.50 -10.74 5.17
N PHE A 98 -6.43 -9.82 4.21
CA PHE A 98 -7.60 -9.30 3.52
C PHE A 98 -8.37 -10.42 2.81
N ALA A 99 -7.69 -11.27 2.04
CA ALA A 99 -8.32 -12.39 1.34
C ALA A 99 -9.02 -13.38 2.30
N ARG A 100 -8.45 -13.64 3.48
CA ARG A 100 -9.12 -14.44 4.52
C ARG A 100 -10.36 -13.73 5.05
N ALA A 101 -10.30 -12.43 5.30
CA ALA A 101 -11.46 -11.66 5.74
C ALA A 101 -12.59 -11.70 4.69
N MET A 102 -12.28 -11.56 3.40
CA MET A 102 -13.30 -11.65 2.33
C MET A 102 -13.97 -13.02 2.29
N ARG A 103 -13.22 -14.11 2.49
CA ARG A 103 -13.79 -15.46 2.59
C ARG A 103 -14.74 -15.61 3.77
N GLU A 104 -14.42 -14.99 4.90
CA GLU A 104 -15.31 -15.00 6.06
C GLU A 104 -16.61 -14.23 5.78
N ILE A 105 -16.52 -13.08 5.10
CA ILE A 105 -17.70 -12.31 4.66
C ILE A 105 -18.56 -13.19 3.74
N GLU A 106 -17.99 -13.76 2.68
CA GLU A 106 -18.72 -14.61 1.73
C GLU A 106 -19.40 -15.82 2.40
N ALA A 107 -18.70 -16.50 3.31
CA ALA A 107 -19.23 -17.64 4.04
C ALA A 107 -20.44 -17.25 4.93
N LYS A 108 -20.39 -16.07 5.56
CA LYS A 108 -21.46 -15.55 6.42
C LYS A 108 -22.67 -15.09 5.61
N HIS A 109 -22.49 -14.45 4.47
CA HIS A 109 -23.60 -14.11 3.57
C HIS A 109 -24.39 -15.34 3.07
N SER A 110 -23.80 -16.53 3.16
CA SER A 110 -24.45 -17.81 2.79
C SER A 110 -25.19 -18.49 3.95
N GLN A 111 -25.07 -17.99 5.18
CA GLN A 111 -25.72 -18.52 6.38
C GLN A 111 -26.61 -17.42 6.99
N SER A 112 -27.75 -17.76 7.59
CA SER A 112 -28.66 -16.77 8.19
C SER A 112 -27.91 -15.94 9.25
N GLU A 113 -28.05 -14.61 9.19
CA GLU A 113 -27.40 -13.68 10.12
C GLU A 113 -27.70 -14.05 11.59
N GLU A 114 -26.67 -14.39 12.36
CA GLU A 114 -26.76 -14.56 13.81
C GLU A 114 -26.42 -13.25 14.53
N GLU A 115 -27.07 -13.02 15.66
CA GLU A 115 -26.85 -11.85 16.52
C GLU A 115 -25.40 -11.85 17.05
N GLY A 116 -24.60 -10.85 16.64
CA GLY A 116 -23.19 -10.72 17.03
C GLY A 116 -22.17 -10.77 15.89
N ASP A 117 -22.63 -10.86 14.64
CA ASP A 117 -21.73 -10.91 13.50
C ASP A 117 -20.95 -9.59 13.30
N GLU A 118 -19.66 -9.68 12.98
CA GLU A 118 -18.81 -8.51 12.73
C GLU A 118 -19.31 -7.80 11.46
N ASP A 119 -19.85 -6.59 11.60
CA ASP A 119 -20.24 -5.73 10.48
C ASP A 119 -18.98 -5.19 9.77
N TYR A 120 -18.84 -5.52 8.49
CA TYR A 120 -17.76 -5.06 7.61
C TYR A 120 -18.13 -3.82 6.79
N GLY A 121 -19.42 -3.48 6.68
CA GLY A 121 -19.88 -2.42 5.80
C GLY A 121 -19.46 -2.60 4.34
N PHE A 122 -19.32 -1.49 3.60
CA PHE A 122 -18.91 -1.49 2.21
C PHE A 122 -17.38 -1.51 2.08
N VAL A 123 -16.86 -2.65 1.59
CA VAL A 123 -15.42 -2.88 1.41
C VAL A 123 -15.07 -2.90 -0.07
N ALA A 124 -14.03 -2.15 -0.47
CA ALA A 124 -13.54 -2.19 -1.85
C ALA A 124 -12.01 -2.34 -1.94
N VAL A 125 -11.57 -3.07 -2.96
CA VAL A 125 -10.19 -3.00 -3.45
C VAL A 125 -10.24 -2.31 -4.81
N LEU A 126 -9.67 -1.10 -4.86
CA LEU A 126 -9.76 -0.24 -6.02
C LEU A 126 -8.73 -0.64 -7.10
N PRO A 127 -9.08 -0.48 -8.39
CA PRO A 127 -8.16 -0.76 -9.49
C PRO A 127 -6.85 0.00 -9.39
N ILE A 128 -5.81 -0.53 -10.04
CA ILE A 128 -4.46 0.05 -10.10
C ILE A 128 -4.49 1.55 -10.42
N ASP A 129 -5.34 1.95 -11.37
CA ASP A 129 -5.47 3.33 -11.86
C ASP A 129 -5.83 4.35 -10.78
N PHE A 130 -6.43 3.93 -9.66
CA PHE A 130 -6.85 4.85 -8.59
C PHE A 130 -5.66 5.40 -7.81
N PHE A 131 -4.70 4.55 -7.45
CA PHE A 131 -3.61 4.94 -6.54
C PHE A 131 -2.21 4.54 -7.01
N PHE A 132 -2.09 3.57 -7.91
CA PHE A 132 -0.82 2.95 -8.32
C PHE A 132 -0.66 2.94 -9.84
N ALA A 133 -1.21 3.95 -10.53
CA ALA A 133 -1.15 4.06 -11.98
C ALA A 133 0.29 3.96 -12.52
N LEU A 134 1.23 4.58 -11.79
CA LEU A 134 2.66 4.53 -12.12
C LEU A 134 3.27 3.20 -11.63
N PRO A 135 3.85 2.37 -12.53
CA PRO A 135 4.46 1.09 -12.15
C PRO A 135 5.71 1.30 -11.28
N ASN A 136 6.02 0.34 -10.40
CA ASN A 136 7.21 0.45 -9.54
C ASN A 136 8.55 0.45 -10.29
N SER A 137 8.57 0.02 -11.55
CA SER A 137 9.77 0.03 -12.40
C SER A 137 10.29 1.44 -12.71
N VAL A 138 9.51 2.50 -12.47
CA VAL A 138 9.96 3.90 -12.64
C VAL A 138 11.01 4.35 -11.64
N ILE A 139 11.22 3.58 -10.57
CA ILE A 139 12.22 3.92 -9.54
C ILE A 139 13.62 4.07 -10.14
N SER A 140 13.94 3.30 -11.18
CA SER A 140 15.23 3.35 -11.89
C SER A 140 15.24 4.26 -13.11
N ALA A 141 14.13 4.91 -13.45
CA ALA A 141 14.04 5.82 -14.58
C ALA A 141 14.60 7.22 -14.23
N ASP A 142 15.15 7.90 -15.23
CA ASP A 142 15.53 9.31 -15.12
C ASP A 142 14.29 10.23 -14.97
N LEU A 143 14.51 11.47 -14.54
CA LEU A 143 13.44 12.43 -14.28
C LEU A 143 12.54 12.70 -15.50
N SER A 144 13.11 12.77 -16.70
CA SER A 144 12.34 13.07 -17.92
C SER A 144 11.45 11.90 -18.30
N THR A 145 11.98 10.68 -18.22
CA THR A 145 11.21 9.45 -18.42
C THR A 145 10.13 9.30 -17.36
N ARG A 146 10.45 9.54 -16.08
CA ARG A 146 9.48 9.48 -14.99
C ARG A 146 8.32 10.45 -15.21
N LYS A 147 8.62 11.70 -15.56
CA LYS A 147 7.59 12.71 -15.86
C LYS A 147 6.66 12.27 -16.98
N ARG A 148 7.21 11.82 -18.11
CA ARG A 148 6.43 11.32 -19.25
C ARG A 148 5.54 10.13 -18.84
N MET A 149 6.10 9.15 -18.14
CA MET A 149 5.35 7.97 -17.69
C MET A 149 4.22 8.33 -16.73
N THR A 150 4.44 9.31 -15.84
CA THR A 150 3.38 9.83 -14.97
C THR A 150 2.25 10.45 -15.78
N GLU A 151 2.56 11.32 -16.73
CA GLU A 151 1.55 11.97 -17.59
C GLU A 151 0.75 10.94 -18.41
N GLU A 152 1.39 9.88 -18.90
CA GLU A 152 0.74 8.81 -19.66
C GLU A 152 -0.09 7.85 -18.79
N ALA A 153 0.32 7.61 -17.54
CA ALA A 153 -0.34 6.66 -16.65
C ALA A 153 -1.61 7.22 -16.00
N LEU A 154 -1.68 8.55 -15.82
CA LEU A 154 -2.78 9.19 -15.13
C LEU A 154 -4.10 9.12 -15.90
N LYS A 155 -5.17 8.75 -15.19
CA LYS A 155 -6.53 8.71 -15.71
C LYS A 155 -7.43 9.67 -14.93
N PRO A 156 -8.59 10.07 -15.49
CA PRO A 156 -9.57 10.87 -14.75
C PRO A 156 -10.01 10.24 -13.41
N CYS A 157 -9.93 8.92 -13.27
CA CYS A 157 -10.24 8.21 -12.02
C CYS A 157 -9.08 8.15 -11.01
N SER A 158 -7.87 8.61 -11.35
CA SER A 158 -6.71 8.55 -10.44
C SER A 158 -6.84 9.56 -9.29
N PHE A 159 -6.79 9.08 -8.06
CA PHE A 159 -6.86 9.88 -6.82
C PHE A 159 -5.47 10.23 -6.27
N ALA A 160 -4.48 9.36 -6.51
CA ALA A 160 -3.13 9.60 -6.04
C ALA A 160 -2.07 8.94 -6.95
N ILE A 161 -0.84 9.40 -6.80
CA ILE A 161 0.35 8.88 -7.48
C ILE A 161 1.35 8.44 -6.42
N HIS A 162 1.80 7.20 -6.49
CA HIS A 162 2.92 6.73 -5.68
C HIS A 162 4.24 6.99 -6.42
N HIS A 163 5.14 7.78 -5.83
CA HIS A 163 6.42 8.15 -6.45
C HIS A 163 7.52 7.11 -6.29
N TRP A 164 7.28 6.05 -5.52
CA TRP A 164 8.22 4.94 -5.28
C TRP A 164 9.60 5.44 -4.80
N ALA A 165 9.63 6.42 -3.89
CA ALA A 165 10.86 7.17 -3.58
C ALA A 165 11.99 6.27 -3.06
N GLY A 166 11.65 5.23 -2.27
CA GLY A 166 12.59 4.19 -1.86
C GLY A 166 13.82 4.71 -1.10
N SER A 167 13.73 5.86 -0.42
CA SER A 167 14.85 6.54 0.24
C SER A 167 15.52 5.69 1.34
N TRP A 168 14.83 4.68 1.85
CA TRP A 168 15.34 3.70 2.82
C TRP A 168 16.04 2.49 2.21
N LEU A 169 16.07 2.36 0.88
CA LEU A 169 16.82 1.29 0.23
C LEU A 169 18.32 1.55 0.43
N LYS A 170 19.01 0.62 1.10
CA LYS A 170 20.46 0.71 1.27
C LYS A 170 21.11 0.78 -0.10
N VAL A 171 21.99 1.77 -0.28
CA VAL A 171 22.80 2.04 -1.48
C VAL A 171 23.70 0.84 -1.77
N GLN A 172 23.17 -0.22 -2.39
CA GLN A 172 23.96 -1.33 -2.92
C GLN A 172 23.95 -1.38 -4.46
N TYR A 173 23.38 -0.36 -5.11
CA TYR A 173 23.26 -0.27 -6.57
C TYR A 173 23.65 1.10 -7.18
N GLY A 174 24.43 1.92 -6.47
CA GLY A 174 24.90 3.21 -6.99
C GLY A 174 23.88 4.33 -6.79
N LEU A 175 24.28 5.27 -5.93
CA LEU A 175 23.72 6.59 -5.55
C LEU A 175 22.35 7.03 -6.12
N PRO A 176 21.42 7.48 -5.27
CA PRO A 176 20.38 8.39 -5.72
C PRO A 176 20.96 9.79 -6.03
N ALA A 177 20.43 10.42 -7.08
CA ALA A 177 20.91 11.67 -7.67
C ALA A 177 20.94 12.90 -6.72
N TRP A 178 20.27 12.85 -5.57
CA TRP A 178 20.26 13.93 -4.57
C TRP A 178 21.45 13.92 -3.60
N SER A 179 22.37 12.95 -3.71
CA SER A 179 23.55 12.84 -2.85
C SER A 179 24.82 13.51 -3.40
N SER A 180 24.75 14.12 -4.59
CA SER A 180 25.92 14.74 -5.25
C SER A 180 26.12 16.22 -4.97
N GLU A 181 25.22 16.89 -4.25
CA GLU A 181 25.49 18.23 -3.75
C GLU A 181 26.28 18.10 -2.44
N LYS A 182 27.60 18.16 -2.54
CA LYS A 182 28.47 18.37 -1.38
C LYS A 182 28.10 19.74 -0.79
N ASP A 183 27.56 19.75 0.43
CA ASP A 183 27.40 20.98 1.21
C ASP A 183 28.81 21.42 1.64
N GLU A 184 29.38 22.42 0.96
CA GLU A 184 30.73 22.96 1.20
C GLU A 184 30.82 23.80 2.51
N ARG A 185 30.01 23.48 3.53
CA ARG A 185 29.85 24.31 4.74
C ARG A 185 30.26 23.65 6.06
N GLU A 186 30.96 22.52 6.04
CA GLU A 186 31.42 21.86 7.29
C GLU A 186 32.94 21.82 7.50
N GLU A 187 33.75 22.57 6.74
CA GLU A 187 35.22 22.63 6.98
C GLU A 187 35.72 23.82 7.82
N GLU A 188 34.84 24.63 8.44
CA GLU A 188 35.27 25.67 9.39
C GLU A 188 34.51 25.60 10.72
N LEU A 189 34.75 24.57 11.54
CA LEU A 189 34.61 24.62 13.01
C LEU A 189 35.56 23.64 13.72
#